data_AF-A0A318T8D8-F1
#
_entry.id   AF-A0A318T8D8-F1
#
_cell.length_a   1.000
_cell.length_b   1.000
_cell.length_c   1.000
_cell.angle_alpha   90.00
_cell.angle_beta   90.00
_cell.angle_gamma   90.00
#
_symmetry.space_group_name_H-M   'P 1'
#
loop_
_entity.id
_entity.type
_entity.pdbx_description
1 polymer ?
#
loop_
_entity_poly.entity_id
_entity_poly.type
_entity_poly.pdbx_seq_one_letter_code
_entity_poly.pdbx_strand_id
1 'polypeptide(L)' 'MNSRDFIDMKPSVTAAPHGEARKPGLHPLKTYGSSELFEGSTEVGIEHAGFLYRLKITRQGKLILNK' A
#
# COMPACT_ATOMS: atom_id res chain seq x y z
N MET A 1 58.85 24.21 -1.08
CA MET A 1 58.48 24.54 -2.47
C MET A 1 57.25 23.73 -2.87
N ASN A 2 56.20 24.44 -3.30
CA ASN A 2 54.87 23.96 -3.64
C ASN A 2 54.78 23.19 -4.96
N SER A 3 53.83 22.27 -5.04
CA SER A 3 52.93 22.01 -6.19
C SER A 3 52.04 20.82 -5.83
N ARG A 4 50.73 20.75 -6.08
CA ARG A 4 49.68 21.66 -6.56
C ARG A 4 48.42 20.78 -6.49
N ASP A 5 47.36 21.29 -5.87
CA ASP A 5 46.08 20.61 -5.71
C ASP A 5 45.50 20.09 -7.04
N PHE A 6 45.20 18.80 -7.10
CA PHE A 6 44.45 18.16 -8.18
C PHE A 6 43.32 17.30 -7.57
N ILE A 7 42.22 17.99 -7.28
CA ILE A 7 40.84 17.53 -7.30
C ILE A 7 40.59 16.25 -8.15
N ASP A 8 40.23 15.13 -7.51
CA ASP A 8 39.44 14.05 -8.15
C ASP A 8 38.02 14.07 -7.56
N MET A 9 37.26 15.04 -8.06
CA MET A 9 35.82 15.17 -7.88
C MET A 9 35.16 14.20 -8.87
N LYS A 10 34.72 13.04 -8.40
CA LYS A 10 33.99 12.08 -9.26
C LYS A 10 32.61 12.62 -9.64
N PRO A 11 32.26 12.60 -10.94
CA PRO A 11 31.11 13.31 -11.47
C PRO A 11 29.77 12.68 -11.09
N SER A 12 28.88 13.60 -10.73
CA SER A 12 27.45 13.45 -10.47
C SER A 12 26.69 13.00 -11.72
N VAL A 13 25.72 12.10 -11.50
CA VAL A 13 24.50 11.82 -12.28
C VAL A 13 24.51 12.10 -13.79
N THR A 14 24.40 11.05 -14.59
CA THR A 14 23.53 11.04 -15.80
C THR A 14 23.15 9.60 -16.13
N ALA A 15 21.92 9.21 -15.79
CA ALA A 15 21.19 8.15 -16.47
C ALA A 15 19.77 8.67 -16.74
N ALA A 16 19.56 9.04 -18.01
CA ALA A 16 18.34 9.27 -18.78
C ALA A 16 16.98 9.54 -18.06
N PRO A 17 16.17 10.50 -18.56
CA PRO A 17 14.75 10.55 -18.25
C PRO A 17 14.03 9.45 -19.06
N HIS A 18 14.09 8.21 -18.57
CA HIS A 18 13.19 7.18 -19.06
C HIS A 18 11.81 7.50 -18.49
N GLY A 19 10.87 7.79 -19.38
CA GLY A 19 9.48 8.06 -19.03
C GLY A 19 8.92 6.95 -18.16
N GLU A 20 8.79 7.22 -16.87
CA GLU A 20 7.88 6.50 -16.00
C GLU A 20 6.49 6.70 -16.58
N ALA A 21 6.04 5.67 -17.31
CA ALA A 21 4.65 5.45 -17.59
C ALA A 21 3.88 5.69 -16.28
N ARG A 22 3.15 6.80 -16.23
CA ARG A 22 2.27 7.13 -15.11
C ARG A 22 1.29 5.97 -15.01
N LYS A 23 1.57 5.01 -14.11
CA LYS A 23 0.63 3.96 -13.75
C LYS A 23 -0.68 4.70 -13.44
N PRO A 24 -1.80 4.39 -14.12
CA PRO A 24 -3.05 5.09 -13.88
C PRO A 24 -3.30 5.05 -12.39
N GLY A 25 -3.52 6.21 -11.77
CA GLY A 25 -3.53 6.41 -10.33
C GLY A 25 -4.32 5.31 -9.64
N LEU A 26 -3.61 4.29 -9.17
CA LEU A 26 -4.16 3.21 -8.37
C LEU A 26 -4.45 3.87 -7.04
N HIS A 27 -5.71 4.28 -6.85
CA HIS A 27 -6.20 4.55 -5.52
C HIS A 27 -5.81 3.34 -4.67
N PRO A 28 -4.97 3.52 -3.63
CA PRO A 28 -4.52 2.39 -2.85
C PRO A 28 -5.77 1.73 -2.27
N LEU A 29 -6.00 0.47 -2.63
CA LEU A 29 -7.07 -0.31 -2.04
C LEU A 29 -6.81 -0.31 -0.53
N LYS A 30 -7.79 0.14 0.24
CA LYS A 30 -7.67 0.17 1.69
C LYS A 30 -7.73 -1.27 2.21
N THR A 31 -6.55 -1.84 2.45
CA THR A 31 -6.37 -3.20 2.97
C THR A 31 -6.33 -3.15 4.48
N TYR A 32 -7.11 -4.01 5.14
CA TYR A 32 -7.08 -4.22 6.58
C TYR A 32 -6.69 -5.66 6.87
N GLY A 33 -5.89 -5.88 7.93
CA GLY A 33 -5.68 -7.23 8.44
C GLY A 33 -6.97 -7.81 9.01
N SER A 34 -7.17 -9.12 8.90
CA SER A 34 -8.35 -9.77 9.51
C SER A 34 -8.42 -9.54 11.02
N SER A 35 -7.28 -9.58 11.71
CA SER A 35 -7.24 -9.32 13.17
C SER A 35 -7.68 -7.90 13.53
N GLU A 36 -7.32 -6.91 12.71
CA GLU A 36 -7.70 -5.51 12.90
C GLU A 36 -9.16 -5.27 12.53
N LEU A 37 -9.64 -5.95 11.49
CA LEU A 37 -11.01 -5.80 11.04
C LEU A 37 -11.97 -6.42 12.06
N PHE A 38 -11.66 -7.58 12.61
CA PHE A 38 -12.59 -8.29 13.51
C PHE A 38 -12.41 -7.97 14.99
N GLU A 39 -11.27 -7.41 15.43
CA GLU A 39 -11.02 -7.00 16.83
C GLU A 39 -11.38 -8.07 17.88
N GLY A 40 -11.13 -9.35 17.57
CA GLY A 40 -11.47 -10.49 18.44
C GLY A 40 -12.91 -11.00 18.30
N SER A 41 -13.74 -10.34 17.52
CA SER A 41 -15.05 -10.82 17.09
C SER A 41 -14.93 -11.77 15.90
N THR A 42 -16.05 -12.36 15.47
CA THR A 42 -16.12 -13.18 14.24
C THR A 42 -16.92 -12.52 13.13
N GLU A 43 -17.40 -11.31 13.38
CA GLU A 43 -18.20 -10.55 12.44
C GLU A 43 -18.05 -9.04 12.61
N VAL A 44 -18.23 -8.31 11.51
CA VAL A 44 -18.33 -6.85 11.49
C VAL A 44 -19.51 -6.38 10.66
N GLY A 45 -20.10 -5.27 11.10
CA GLY A 45 -21.12 -4.54 10.35
C GLY A 45 -20.48 -3.56 9.37
N ILE A 46 -20.96 -3.55 8.14
CA ILE A 46 -20.59 -2.57 7.11
C ILE A 46 -21.86 -1.88 6.67
N GLU A 47 -22.02 -0.62 7.04
CA GLU A 47 -23.09 0.21 6.52
C GLU A 47 -22.76 0.65 5.10
N HIS A 48 -23.58 0.23 4.14
CA HIS A 48 -23.39 0.57 2.74
C HIS A 48 -24.74 0.85 2.07
N ALA A 49 -24.88 2.05 1.49
CA ALA A 49 -26.09 2.49 0.81
C ALA A 49 -27.38 2.35 1.64
N GLY A 50 -27.29 2.58 2.96
CA GLY A 50 -28.43 2.46 3.89
C GLY A 50 -28.78 1.04 4.31
N PHE A 51 -27.96 0.04 3.94
CA PHE A 51 -28.10 -1.34 4.38
C PHE A 51 -26.93 -1.75 5.25
N LEU A 52 -27.20 -2.58 6.26
CA LEU A 52 -26.19 -3.16 7.11
C LEU A 52 -25.75 -4.52 6.55
N TYR A 53 -24.58 -4.55 5.93
CA TYR A 53 -23.94 -5.80 5.54
C TYR A 53 -23.19 -6.40 6.72
N ARG A 54 -23.09 -7.72 6.79
CA ARG A 54 -22.32 -8.44 7.81
C ARG A 54 -21.20 -9.22 7.15
N LEU A 55 -19.97 -8.78 7.36
CA LEU A 55 -18.79 -9.54 6.99
C LEU A 55 -18.42 -10.47 8.14
N LYS A 56 -18.34 -11.77 7.88
CA LYS A 56 -18.07 -12.82 8.87
C LYS A 56 -16.80 -13.57 8.52
N ILE A 57 -16.00 -13.92 9.52
CA ILE A 57 -14.89 -14.87 9.37
C ILE A 57 -15.34 -16.26 9.82
N THR A 58 -15.13 -17.24 8.95
CA THR A 58 -15.40 -18.64 9.28
C THR A 58 -14.25 -19.24 10.06
N ARG A 59 -14.50 -20.35 10.79
CA ARG A 59 -13.44 -21.13 11.45
C ARG A 59 -12.40 -21.68 10.46
N GLN A 60 -12.74 -21.77 9.17
CA GLN A 60 -11.85 -22.16 8.08
C GLN A 60 -11.02 -20.98 7.52
N GLY A 61 -11.16 -19.77 8.08
CA GLY A 61 -10.44 -18.58 7.64
C GLY A 61 -11.01 -17.88 6.41
N LYS A 62 -12.15 -18.34 5.88
CA LYS A 62 -12.85 -17.67 4.77
C LYS A 62 -13.67 -16.49 5.26
N LEU A 63 -13.74 -15.45 4.45
CA LEU A 63 -14.58 -14.27 4.66
C LEU A 63 -15.90 -14.43 3.89
N ILE A 64 -17.02 -14.15 4.55
CA ILE A 64 -18.36 -14.22 3.96
C ILE A 64 -19.07 -12.90 4.20
N LEU A 65 -19.48 -12.22 3.12
CA LEU A 65 -20.30 -11.02 3.20
C LEU A 65 -21.78 -11.39 3.04
N ASN A 66 -22.59 -11.05 4.02
CA ASN A 66 -24.04 -11.21 4.00
C ASN A 66 -24.73 -9.85 3.99
N LYS A 67 -25.96 -9.81 3.47
CA LYS A 67 -26.85 -8.65 3.53
C LYS A 67 -27.73 -8.68 4.78
#